data_AF-A0AAX4KE42-F1
#
_entry.id   AF-A0AAX4KE42-F1
#
_cell.length_a   1.000
_cell.length_b   1.000
_cell.length_c   1.000
_cell.angle_alpha   90.00
_cell.angle_beta   90.00
_cell.angle_gamma   90.00
#
_symmetry.space_group_name_H-M   'P 1'
#
loop_
_entity.id
_entity.type
_entity.pdbx_description
1 polymer ?
#
loop_
_entity_poly.entity_id
_entity_poly.type
_entity_poly.pdbx_seq_one_letter_code
_entity_poly.pdbx_strand_id
1 'polypeptide(L)'
;MVPWNGPRAKVQIKLSIQRLRTLQEKKLALAKASRRDIADFLNKNRVETARLRVEGLVQDDIYVELLEVLELYAETLQARFNLLDTSTGEQPEPSISDAVCAIVYAAPRTELKELQVLRELLMHKFGRNFSLSLVQPPDPTSPPGVPARVLSKLKVFVPSKELVDAYLSEIAKGYGVNWAPESTAQDEEEDEGIEPLRRKEVVDDDKGDDDDGVGGDKEDEKESKPQSQSQSQSPKKKELSIPPEKKSAGSSSPQPPPAKKLTEEEELAQRFERLKNLR
;
A
#
# COMPACT_ATOMS: atom_id res chain seq x y z
N MET A 1 21.41 19.20 -5.93
CA MET A 1 20.45 19.51 -4.86
C MET A 1 19.76 20.80 -5.23
N VAL A 2 18.44 20.75 -5.41
CA VAL A 2 17.64 21.94 -5.77
C VAL A 2 17.68 22.95 -4.61
N PRO A 3 17.99 24.24 -4.84
CA PRO A 3 18.01 25.24 -3.78
C PRO A 3 16.61 25.49 -3.22
N TRP A 4 16.53 25.77 -1.91
CA TRP A 4 15.27 26.12 -1.25
C TRP A 4 14.66 27.37 -1.87
N ASN A 5 13.36 27.29 -2.18
CA ASN A 5 12.56 28.42 -2.63
C ASN A 5 11.15 28.21 -2.08
N GLY A 6 10.69 29.10 -1.19
CA GLY A 6 9.41 28.97 -0.50
C GLY A 6 8.22 28.82 -1.45
N PRO A 7 7.97 29.74 -2.39
CA PRO A 7 6.90 29.62 -3.37
C PRO A 7 6.93 28.30 -4.16
N ARG A 8 8.12 27.87 -4.60
CA ARG A 8 8.31 26.61 -5.32
C ARG A 8 8.01 25.41 -4.42
N ALA A 9 8.48 25.40 -3.18
CA ALA A 9 8.22 24.33 -2.21
C ALA A 9 6.73 24.21 -1.91
N LYS A 10 6.02 25.33 -1.76
CA LYS A 10 4.57 25.35 -1.55
C LYS A 10 3.80 24.72 -2.71
N VAL A 11 4.18 25.03 -3.95
CA VAL A 11 3.61 24.40 -5.15
C VAL A 11 3.95 22.92 -5.20
N GLN A 12 5.20 22.57 -4.88
CA GLN A 12 5.67 21.19 -4.88
C GLN A 12 4.88 20.32 -3.88
N ILE A 13 4.62 20.81 -2.67
CA ILE A 13 3.83 20.09 -1.66
C ILE A 13 2.42 19.81 -2.18
N LYS A 14 1.75 20.81 -2.79
CA LYS A 14 0.41 20.63 -3.37
C LYS A 14 0.40 19.58 -4.48
N LEU A 15 1.42 19.60 -5.34
CA LEU A 15 1.55 18.63 -6.42
C LEU A 15 1.78 17.22 -5.86
N SER A 16 2.62 17.07 -4.84
CA SER A 16 2.84 15.80 -4.14
C SER A 16 1.55 15.23 -3.54
N ILE A 17 0.72 16.06 -2.89
CA ILE A 17 -0.58 15.65 -2.33
C ILE A 17 -1.52 15.15 -3.44
N GLN A 18 -1.66 15.92 -4.52
CA GLN A 18 -2.51 15.51 -5.63
C GLN A 18 -2.04 14.18 -6.24
N ARG A 19 -0.72 14.01 -6.39
CA ARG A 19 -0.13 12.78 -6.94
C ARG A 19 -0.32 11.59 -6.01
N LEU A 20 -0.14 11.76 -4.71
CA LEU A 20 -0.41 10.74 -3.69
C LEU A 20 -1.84 10.20 -3.82
N ARG A 21 -2.84 11.08 -3.85
CA ARG A 21 -4.25 10.70 -4.02
C ARG A 21 -4.50 9.91 -5.30
N THR A 22 -4.02 10.41 -6.43
CA THR A 22 -4.21 9.71 -7.72
C THR A 22 -3.52 8.34 -7.76
N LEU A 23 -2.38 8.21 -7.07
CA LEU A 23 -1.66 6.93 -7.00
C LEU A 23 -2.38 5.94 -6.09
N GLN A 24 -2.89 6.39 -4.94
CA GLN A 24 -3.71 5.57 -4.04
C GLN A 24 -4.94 5.03 -4.78
N GLU A 25 -5.71 5.90 -5.47
CA GLU A 25 -6.87 5.49 -6.27
C GLU A 25 -6.51 4.42 -7.32
N LYS A 26 -5.40 4.63 -8.04
CA LYS A 26 -4.90 3.66 -9.02
C LYS A 26 -4.54 2.32 -8.36
N LYS A 27 -3.82 2.34 -7.24
CA LYS A 27 -3.38 1.13 -6.53
C LYS A 27 -4.56 0.36 -5.93
N LEU A 28 -5.54 1.04 -5.35
CA LEU A 28 -6.78 0.44 -4.87
C LEU A 28 -7.58 -0.23 -6.00
N ALA A 29 -7.65 0.39 -7.18
CA ALA A 29 -8.29 -0.22 -8.34
C ALA A 29 -7.55 -1.49 -8.83
N LEU A 30 -6.22 -1.47 -8.84
CA LEU A 30 -5.40 -2.64 -9.16
C LEU A 30 -5.55 -3.74 -8.11
N ALA A 31 -5.59 -3.41 -6.82
CA ALA A 31 -5.80 -4.36 -5.73
C ALA A 31 -7.17 -5.05 -5.85
N LYS A 32 -8.22 -4.30 -6.23
CA LYS A 32 -9.55 -4.88 -6.51
C LYS A 32 -9.51 -5.88 -7.68
N ALA A 33 -8.78 -5.57 -8.76
CA ALA A 33 -8.59 -6.50 -9.87
C ALA A 33 -7.81 -7.75 -9.43
N SER A 34 -6.71 -7.58 -8.70
CA SER A 34 -5.90 -8.68 -8.16
C SER A 34 -6.73 -9.62 -7.28
N ARG A 35 -7.61 -9.09 -6.40
CA ARG A 35 -8.51 -9.93 -5.57
C ARG A 35 -9.44 -10.80 -6.41
N ARG A 36 -9.96 -10.28 -7.53
CA ARG A 36 -10.78 -11.06 -8.46
C ARG A 36 -9.95 -12.15 -9.15
N ASP A 37 -8.75 -11.82 -9.61
CA ASP A 37 -7.87 -12.81 -10.24
C ASP A 37 -7.49 -13.94 -9.27
N ILE A 38 -7.27 -13.61 -8.00
CA ILE A 38 -7.03 -14.58 -6.92
C ILE A 38 -8.23 -15.52 -6.74
N ALA A 39 -9.45 -14.98 -6.69
CA ALA A 39 -10.66 -15.80 -6.63
C ALA A 39 -10.78 -16.75 -7.85
N ASP A 40 -10.42 -16.27 -9.04
CA ASP A 40 -10.40 -17.10 -10.25
C ASP A 40 -9.35 -18.22 -10.19
N PHE A 41 -8.19 -18.00 -9.56
CA PHE A 41 -7.19 -19.05 -9.35
C PHE A 41 -7.68 -20.10 -8.34
N LEU A 42 -8.36 -19.68 -7.27
CA LEU A 42 -8.96 -20.59 -6.30
C LEU A 42 -10.05 -21.47 -6.95
N ASN A 43 -10.92 -20.89 -7.77
CA ASN A 43 -11.93 -21.64 -8.54
C ASN A 43 -11.33 -22.69 -9.48
N LYS A 44 -10.10 -22.47 -9.96
CA LYS A 44 -9.36 -23.38 -10.85
C LYS A 44 -8.48 -24.38 -10.10
N ASN A 45 -8.60 -24.46 -8.77
CA ASN A 45 -7.76 -25.27 -7.88
C ASN A 45 -6.24 -24.97 -8.02
N ARG A 46 -5.86 -23.74 -8.39
CA ARG A 46 -4.45 -23.31 -8.47
C ARG A 46 -4.04 -22.56 -7.20
N VAL A 47 -4.04 -23.27 -6.07
CA VAL A 47 -3.82 -22.67 -4.74
C VAL A 47 -2.43 -22.04 -4.62
N GLU A 48 -1.38 -22.70 -5.11
CA GLU A 48 -0.01 -22.16 -5.05
C GLU A 48 0.14 -20.84 -5.81
N THR A 49 -0.51 -20.72 -6.98
CA THR A 49 -0.53 -19.45 -7.73
C THR A 49 -1.32 -18.38 -6.98
N ALA A 50 -2.41 -18.74 -6.30
CA ALA A 50 -3.20 -17.82 -5.48
C ALA A 50 -2.39 -17.33 -4.26
N ARG A 51 -1.66 -18.22 -3.57
CA ARG A 51 -0.78 -17.88 -2.43
C ARG A 51 0.28 -16.85 -2.84
N LEU A 52 1.02 -17.12 -3.92
CA LEU A 52 2.03 -16.17 -4.45
C LEU A 52 1.41 -14.82 -4.83
N ARG A 53 0.21 -14.83 -5.43
CA ARG A 53 -0.47 -13.60 -5.83
C ARG A 53 -0.97 -12.79 -4.64
N VAL A 54 -1.39 -13.45 -3.56
CA VAL A 54 -1.79 -12.82 -2.30
C VAL A 54 -0.61 -12.16 -1.60
N GLU A 55 0.57 -12.77 -1.58
CA GLU A 55 1.75 -12.14 -0.97
C GLU A 55 2.03 -10.76 -1.57
N GLY A 56 1.97 -10.65 -2.90
CA GLY A 56 2.09 -9.36 -3.59
C GLY A 56 0.93 -8.40 -3.29
N LEU A 57 -0.30 -8.91 -3.16
CA LEU A 57 -1.47 -8.08 -2.78
C LEU A 57 -1.32 -7.50 -1.37
N VAL A 58 -0.84 -8.28 -0.41
CA VAL A 58 -0.59 -7.83 0.97
C VAL A 58 0.44 -6.70 0.97
N GLN A 59 1.52 -6.84 0.19
CA GLN A 59 2.52 -5.78 0.04
C GLN A 59 1.94 -4.53 -0.63
N ASP A 60 1.11 -4.68 -1.67
CA ASP A 60 0.43 -3.56 -2.32
C ASP A 60 -0.51 -2.83 -1.35
N ASP A 61 -1.25 -3.55 -0.51
CA ASP A 61 -2.15 -2.96 0.50
C ASP A 61 -1.34 -2.16 1.56
N ILE A 62 -0.26 -2.72 2.10
CA ILE A 62 0.66 -2.01 3.02
C ILE A 62 1.26 -0.77 2.36
N TYR A 63 1.58 -0.85 1.06
CA TYR A 63 2.10 0.28 0.30
C TYR A 63 1.06 1.39 0.15
N VAL A 64 -0.21 1.07 -0.08
CA VAL A 64 -1.29 2.07 -0.10
C VAL A 64 -1.41 2.77 1.24
N GLU A 65 -1.39 2.02 2.35
CA GLU A 65 -1.41 2.63 3.69
C GLU A 65 -0.20 3.55 3.94
N LEU A 66 0.98 3.23 3.38
CA LEU A 66 2.14 4.13 3.42
C LEU A 66 1.87 5.43 2.66
N LEU A 67 1.27 5.36 1.47
CA LEU A 67 0.93 6.54 0.68
C LEU A 67 -0.07 7.44 1.42
N GLU A 68 -1.05 6.87 2.11
CA GLU A 68 -2.01 7.62 2.94
C GLU A 68 -1.32 8.35 4.11
N VAL A 69 -0.38 7.67 4.78
CA VAL A 69 0.42 8.28 5.86
C VAL A 69 1.29 9.43 5.31
N LEU A 70 1.89 9.27 4.12
CA LEU A 70 2.68 10.32 3.49
C LEU A 70 1.82 11.50 3.01
N GLU A 71 0.59 11.25 2.59
CA GLU A 71 -0.38 12.31 2.27
C GLU A 71 -0.67 13.16 3.49
N LEU A 72 -1.02 12.53 4.63
CA LEU A 72 -1.27 13.22 5.88
C LEU A 72 -0.08 14.11 6.29
N TYR A 73 1.15 13.62 6.13
CA TYR A 73 2.35 14.41 6.41
C TYR A 73 2.55 15.57 5.44
N ALA A 74 2.30 15.37 4.14
CA ALA A 74 2.37 16.45 3.16
C ALA A 74 1.30 17.53 3.42
N GLU A 75 0.09 17.14 3.81
CA GLU A 75 -0.97 18.06 4.23
C GLU A 75 -0.60 18.83 5.49
N THR A 76 0.04 18.16 6.47
CA THR A 76 0.56 18.81 7.69
C THR A 76 1.59 19.90 7.33
N LEU A 77 2.51 19.61 6.40
CA LEU A 77 3.47 20.59 5.91
C LEU A 77 2.79 21.73 5.15
N GLN A 78 1.75 21.45 4.37
CA GLN A 78 0.99 22.48 3.67
C GLN A 78 0.26 23.41 4.65
N ALA A 79 -0.41 22.85 5.66
CA ALA A 79 -1.15 23.59 6.66
C ALA A 79 -0.23 24.49 7.51
N ARG A 80 0.99 24.01 7.79
CA ARG A 80 2.00 24.71 8.61
C ARG A 80 3.16 25.27 7.77
N PHE A 81 2.88 25.65 6.52
CA PHE A 81 3.93 26.07 5.59
C PHE A 81 4.77 27.26 6.10
N ASN A 82 4.16 28.19 6.83
CA ASN A 82 4.87 29.36 7.36
C ASN A 82 6.00 28.98 8.34
N LEU A 83 5.83 27.90 9.11
CA LEU A 83 6.88 27.38 9.99
C LEU A 83 8.02 26.80 9.16
N LEU A 84 7.70 26.11 8.07
CA LEU A 84 8.69 25.54 7.17
C LEU A 84 9.50 26.63 6.44
N ASP A 85 8.87 27.71 6.00
CA ASP A 85 9.55 28.78 5.26
C ASP A 85 10.38 29.69 6.18
N THR A 86 9.83 30.06 7.35
CA THR A 86 10.49 30.93 8.33
C THR A 86 11.57 30.21 9.14
N SER A 87 11.57 28.87 9.18
CA SER A 87 12.58 28.10 9.90
C SER A 87 13.99 28.45 9.40
N THR A 88 14.81 28.95 10.32
CA THR A 88 16.21 29.33 10.06
C THR A 88 17.18 28.34 10.71
N GLY A 89 16.67 27.40 11.51
CA GLY A 89 17.47 26.37 12.18
C GLY A 89 17.84 25.21 11.26
N GLU A 90 18.90 24.50 11.62
CA GLU A 90 19.33 23.26 10.94
C GLU A 90 18.42 22.05 11.25
N GLN A 91 17.44 22.22 12.14
CA GLN A 91 16.51 21.17 12.53
C GLN A 91 15.06 21.66 12.35
N PRO A 92 14.15 20.78 11.90
CA PRO A 92 12.74 21.11 11.82
C PRO A 92 12.13 21.31 13.21
N GLU A 93 11.20 22.25 13.31
CA GLU A 93 10.41 22.47 14.53
C GLU A 93 9.68 21.19 14.96
N PRO A 94 9.53 20.89 16.27
CA PRO A 94 8.91 19.66 16.74
C PRO A 94 7.52 19.40 16.16
N SER A 95 6.77 20.46 15.85
CA SER A 95 5.42 20.39 15.29
C SER A 95 5.35 19.94 13.82
N ILE A 96 6.47 19.98 13.09
CA ILE A 96 6.58 19.55 11.68
C ILE A 96 7.67 18.49 11.47
N SER A 97 8.51 18.24 12.48
CA SER A 97 9.66 17.33 12.42
C SER A 97 9.30 15.96 11.87
N ASP A 98 8.28 15.32 12.46
CA ASP A 98 7.78 14.01 12.02
C ASP A 98 7.45 13.98 10.51
N ALA A 99 6.79 15.03 10.02
CA ALA A 99 6.36 15.11 8.63
C ALA A 99 7.55 15.31 7.68
N VAL A 100 8.50 16.18 8.05
CA VAL A 100 9.73 16.40 7.27
C VAL A 100 10.56 15.12 7.22
N CYS A 101 10.83 14.51 8.38
CA CYS A 101 11.64 13.31 8.50
C CYS A 101 11.01 12.13 7.76
N ALA A 102 9.70 11.93 7.90
CA ALA A 102 8.96 10.90 7.17
C ALA A 102 9.11 11.04 5.65
N ILE A 103 8.90 12.25 5.11
CA ILE A 103 8.98 12.49 3.66
C ILE A 103 10.41 12.31 3.14
N VAL A 104 11.41 12.87 3.83
CA VAL A 104 12.82 12.78 3.41
C VAL A 104 13.30 11.32 3.43
N TYR A 105 12.88 10.54 4.44
CA TYR A 105 13.23 9.13 4.55
C TYR A 105 12.47 8.25 3.55
N ALA A 106 11.16 8.48 3.36
CA ALA A 106 10.33 7.60 2.53
C ALA A 106 10.43 7.90 1.01
N ALA A 107 10.65 9.14 0.60
CA ALA A 107 10.64 9.55 -0.82
C ALA A 107 11.52 8.71 -1.78
N PRO A 108 12.75 8.26 -1.44
CA PRO A 108 13.53 7.43 -2.37
C PRO A 108 12.96 6.01 -2.55
N ARG A 109 12.05 5.59 -1.65
CA ARG A 109 11.40 4.28 -1.67
C ARG A 109 10.01 4.32 -2.31
N THR A 110 9.58 5.48 -2.81
CA THR A 110 8.30 5.65 -3.50
C THR A 110 8.50 5.91 -5.00
N GLU A 111 7.48 5.57 -5.80
CA GLU A 111 7.50 5.80 -7.26
C GLU A 111 7.17 7.26 -7.65
N LEU A 112 6.97 8.14 -6.67
CA LEU A 112 6.52 9.52 -6.85
C LEU A 112 7.70 10.48 -7.02
N LYS A 113 7.93 10.93 -8.26
CA LYS A 113 8.97 11.92 -8.60
C LYS A 113 8.78 13.23 -7.84
N GLU A 114 7.54 13.62 -7.60
CA GLU A 114 7.20 14.84 -6.88
C GLU A 114 7.63 14.81 -5.41
N LEU A 115 7.55 13.65 -4.76
CA LEU A 115 8.10 13.47 -3.42
C LEU A 115 9.63 13.51 -3.42
N GLN A 116 10.28 13.01 -4.47
CA GLN A 116 11.75 13.10 -4.60
C GLN A 116 12.21 14.55 -4.72
N VAL A 117 11.53 15.37 -5.53
CA VAL A 117 11.81 16.82 -5.61
C VAL A 117 11.55 17.52 -4.28
N LEU A 118 10.47 17.17 -3.58
CA LEU A 118 10.17 17.72 -2.26
C LEU A 118 11.27 17.36 -1.24
N ARG A 119 11.73 16.11 -1.25
CA ARG A 119 12.86 15.66 -0.42
C ARG A 119 14.11 16.50 -0.67
N GLU A 120 14.47 16.76 -1.93
CA GLU A 120 15.65 17.59 -2.22
C GLU A 120 15.54 19.01 -1.68
N LEU A 121 14.36 19.62 -1.78
CA LEU A 121 14.09 20.95 -1.21
C LEU A 121 14.24 20.95 0.31
N LEU A 122 13.67 19.95 0.99
CA LEU A 122 13.75 19.80 2.45
C LEU A 122 15.19 19.55 2.93
N MET A 123 15.94 18.70 2.21
CA MET A 123 17.36 18.46 2.48
C MET A 123 18.21 19.72 2.33
N HIS A 124 17.93 20.55 1.32
CA HIS A 124 18.60 21.84 1.16
C HIS A 124 18.24 22.82 2.28
N LYS A 125 16.98 22.82 2.75
CA LYS A 125 16.49 23.75 3.77
C LYS A 125 17.13 23.52 5.14
N PHE A 126 17.20 22.27 5.59
CA PHE A 126 17.76 21.92 6.90
C PHE A 126 19.25 21.56 6.85
N GLY A 127 19.82 21.52 5.65
CA GLY A 127 21.26 21.36 5.45
C GLY A 127 21.75 19.92 5.48
N ARG A 128 23.07 19.79 5.36
CA ARG A 128 23.75 18.51 5.12
C ARG A 128 23.70 17.57 6.33
N ASN A 129 23.86 18.08 7.55
CA ASN A 129 23.88 17.25 8.76
C ASN A 129 22.54 16.53 8.98
N PHE A 130 21.43 17.28 8.86
CA PHE A 130 20.08 16.73 8.88
C PHE A 130 19.84 15.72 7.74
N SER A 131 20.31 16.06 6.54
CA SER A 131 20.19 15.16 5.39
C SER A 131 20.91 13.82 5.63
N LEU A 132 22.13 13.85 6.17
CA LEU A 132 22.92 12.64 6.42
C LEU A 132 22.30 11.76 7.52
N SER A 133 21.74 12.35 8.58
CA SER A 133 21.11 11.58 9.66
C SER A 133 19.91 10.75 9.20
N LEU A 134 19.23 11.16 8.12
CA LEU A 134 18.09 10.44 7.53
C LEU A 134 18.47 9.56 6.33
N VAL A 135 19.46 9.97 5.53
CA VAL A 135 19.87 9.22 4.33
C VAL A 135 20.77 8.04 4.68
N GLN A 136 21.67 8.24 5.64
CA GLN A 136 22.59 7.23 6.14
C GLN A 136 22.51 7.22 7.66
N PRO A 137 21.37 6.76 8.23
CA PRO A 137 21.21 6.70 9.67
C PRO A 137 22.23 5.70 10.26
N PRO A 138 22.75 5.96 11.47
CA PRO A 138 23.63 5.01 12.16
C PRO A 138 22.97 3.64 12.37
N ASP A 139 21.67 3.66 12.65
CA ASP A 139 20.82 2.47 12.72
C ASP A 139 19.72 2.57 11.65
N PRO A 140 19.70 1.68 10.64
CA PRO A 140 18.68 1.69 9.60
C PRO A 140 17.29 1.31 10.13
N THR A 141 17.21 0.67 11.31
CA THR A 141 15.96 0.21 11.91
C THR A 141 15.24 1.30 12.71
N SER A 142 15.97 2.31 13.20
CA SER A 142 15.45 3.44 13.96
C SER A 142 16.15 4.75 13.62
N PRO A 143 15.94 5.31 12.41
CA PRO A 143 16.46 6.63 12.06
C PRO A 143 15.86 7.72 12.97
N PRO A 144 16.68 8.71 13.38
CA PRO A 144 16.24 9.75 14.31
C PRO A 144 15.11 10.60 13.71
N GLY A 145 14.01 10.76 14.47
CA GLY A 145 12.90 11.64 14.10
C GLY A 145 11.93 11.06 13.06
N VAL A 146 12.12 9.83 12.57
CA VAL A 146 11.15 9.19 11.66
C VAL A 146 10.09 8.43 12.48
N PRO A 147 8.79 8.69 12.24
CA PRO A 147 7.71 8.00 12.93
C PRO A 147 7.72 6.48 12.71
N ALA A 148 7.53 5.70 13.77
CA ALA A 148 7.52 4.23 13.72
C ALA A 148 6.50 3.65 12.72
N ARG A 149 5.37 4.33 12.53
CA ARG A 149 4.34 3.94 11.55
C ARG A 149 4.83 3.95 10.10
N VAL A 150 5.78 4.83 9.76
CA VAL A 150 6.39 4.90 8.43
C VAL A 150 7.45 3.80 8.31
N LEU A 151 8.22 3.58 9.37
CA LEU A 151 9.26 2.56 9.41
C LEU A 151 8.68 1.15 9.27
N SER A 152 7.59 0.83 9.96
CA SER A 152 6.95 -0.48 9.87
C SER A 152 6.47 -0.80 8.46
N LYS A 153 5.94 0.20 7.74
CA LYS A 153 5.43 0.06 6.37
C LYS A 153 6.51 0.04 5.30
N LEU A 154 7.68 0.62 5.57
CA LEU A 154 8.83 0.61 4.64
C LEU A 154 9.70 -0.64 4.77
N LYS A 155 9.54 -1.44 5.84
CA LYS A 155 10.27 -2.69 6.01
C LYS A 155 9.83 -3.69 4.96
N VAL A 156 10.80 -4.25 4.25
CA VAL A 156 10.56 -5.42 3.40
C VAL A 156 10.26 -6.58 4.32
N PHE A 157 9.07 -7.16 4.16
CA PHE A 157 8.60 -8.27 4.98
C PHE A 157 7.95 -9.32 4.07
N VAL A 158 8.19 -10.58 4.40
CA VAL A 158 7.54 -11.73 3.78
C VAL A 158 6.34 -12.11 4.65
N PRO A 159 5.10 -12.07 4.13
CA PRO A 159 3.90 -12.44 4.88
C PRO A 159 4.02 -13.82 5.51
N SER A 160 3.54 -14.00 6.74
CA SER A 160 3.42 -15.33 7.33
C SER A 160 2.37 -16.14 6.57
N LYS A 161 2.53 -17.47 6.53
CA LYS A 161 1.55 -18.37 5.90
C LYS A 161 0.15 -18.17 6.46
N GLU A 162 0.03 -17.99 7.77
CA GLU A 162 -1.23 -17.69 8.45
C GLU A 162 -1.91 -16.42 7.91
N LEU A 163 -1.14 -15.35 7.66
CA LEU A 163 -1.68 -14.11 7.10
C LEU A 163 -2.14 -14.31 5.64
N VAL A 164 -1.38 -15.06 4.85
CA VAL A 164 -1.73 -15.39 3.46
C VAL A 164 -3.02 -16.20 3.42
N ASP A 165 -3.12 -17.23 4.25
CA ASP A 165 -4.30 -18.10 4.34
C ASP A 165 -5.53 -17.33 4.83
N ALA A 166 -5.37 -16.43 5.81
CA ALA A 166 -6.43 -15.52 6.24
C ALA A 166 -6.91 -14.64 5.08
N TYR A 167 -6.00 -14.03 4.30
CA TYR A 167 -6.34 -13.23 3.12
C TYR A 167 -7.06 -14.05 2.05
N LEU A 168 -6.58 -15.25 1.76
CA LEU A 168 -7.23 -16.16 0.80
C LEU A 168 -8.64 -16.52 1.25
N SER A 169 -8.84 -16.79 2.55
CA SER A 169 -10.15 -17.14 3.10
C SER A 169 -11.15 -16.00 2.97
N GLU A 170 -10.73 -14.75 3.22
CA GLU A 170 -11.59 -13.57 3.10
C GLU A 170 -11.92 -13.25 1.64
N ILE A 171 -10.95 -13.43 0.72
CA ILE A 171 -11.21 -13.30 -0.72
C ILE A 171 -12.17 -14.39 -1.20
N ALA A 172 -11.96 -15.64 -0.79
CA ALA A 172 -12.83 -16.76 -1.16
C ALA A 172 -14.28 -16.51 -0.71
N LYS A 173 -14.49 -16.11 0.55
CA LYS A 173 -15.80 -15.72 1.09
C LYS A 173 -16.41 -14.55 0.30
N GLY A 174 -15.63 -13.51 0.01
CA GLY A 174 -16.10 -12.31 -0.69
C GLY A 174 -16.56 -12.56 -2.13
N TYR A 175 -16.01 -13.57 -2.80
CA TYR A 175 -16.34 -13.95 -4.18
C TYR A 175 -17.19 -15.25 -4.28
N GLY A 176 -17.58 -15.85 -3.15
CA GLY A 176 -18.40 -17.06 -3.14
C GLY A 176 -17.68 -18.34 -3.58
N VAL A 177 -16.36 -18.40 -3.41
CA VAL A 177 -15.53 -19.56 -3.73
C VAL A 177 -15.45 -20.47 -2.50
N ASN A 178 -15.76 -21.76 -2.65
CA ASN A 178 -15.61 -22.74 -1.57
C ASN A 178 -14.15 -23.16 -1.42
N TRP A 179 -13.40 -22.41 -0.61
CA TRP A 179 -12.01 -22.71 -0.28
C TRP A 179 -11.80 -22.57 1.23
N ALA A 180 -11.04 -23.50 1.81
CA ALA A 180 -10.59 -23.46 3.19
C ALA A 180 -9.07 -23.65 3.21
N PRO A 181 -8.35 -23.00 4.13
CA PRO A 181 -6.94 -23.29 4.32
C PRO A 181 -6.79 -24.76 4.70
N GLU A 182 -5.73 -25.41 4.18
CA GLU A 182 -5.30 -26.69 4.70
C GLU A 182 -4.98 -26.45 6.18
N SER A 183 -5.87 -26.91 7.06
CA SER A 183 -5.59 -26.89 8.48
C SER A 183 -4.25 -27.58 8.67
N THR A 184 -3.40 -27.01 9.51
CA THR A 184 -2.33 -27.76 10.19
C THR A 184 -2.96 -28.81 11.12
N ALA A 185 -3.77 -29.71 10.56
CA ALA A 185 -4.44 -30.83 11.20
C ALA A 185 -3.93 -32.13 10.56
N GLN A 186 -2.63 -32.18 10.27
CA GLN A 186 -1.89 -33.42 10.05
C GLN A 186 -0.85 -33.68 11.16
N ASP A 187 -0.97 -32.99 12.30
CA ASP A 187 -0.22 -33.32 13.52
C ASP A 187 -1.14 -33.79 14.67
N GLU A 188 -2.43 -34.03 14.41
CA GLU A 188 -3.39 -34.59 15.39
C GLU A 188 -4.20 -35.78 14.81
N GLU A 189 -3.63 -36.54 13.88
CA GLU A 189 -4.16 -37.87 13.53
C GLU A 189 -3.44 -38.94 14.38
N GLU A 190 -4.12 -39.31 15.47
CA GLU A 190 -4.26 -40.69 15.95
C GLU A 190 -2.96 -41.45 16.26
N ASP A 191 -2.54 -41.35 17.53
CA ASP A 191 -1.80 -42.40 18.26
C ASP A 191 -2.65 -43.67 18.34
N GLU A 192 -2.87 -44.35 17.21
CA GLU A 192 -3.31 -45.74 17.20
C GLU A 192 -2.14 -46.60 17.68
N GLY A 193 -2.27 -47.05 18.93
CA GLY A 193 -1.29 -47.87 19.63
C GLY A 193 -0.77 -49.03 18.80
N ILE A 194 0.49 -48.93 18.38
CA ILE A 194 1.27 -50.04 17.88
C ILE A 194 1.77 -50.82 19.11
N GLU A 195 1.14 -51.96 19.40
CA GLU A 195 1.65 -52.93 20.38
C GLU A 195 3.09 -53.36 20.01
N PRO A 196 4.03 -53.43 20.98
CA PRO A 196 5.40 -53.82 20.68
C PRO A 196 5.49 -55.34 20.50
N LEU A 197 5.63 -55.78 19.24
CA LEU A 197 5.98 -57.16 18.92
C LEU A 197 7.40 -57.48 19.44
N ARG A 198 7.44 -58.43 20.37
CA ARG A 198 8.64 -59.06 20.93
C ARG A 198 9.66 -59.43 19.84
N ARG A 199 10.84 -58.80 19.93
CA ARG A 199 12.10 -59.21 19.30
C ARG A 199 12.41 -60.66 19.68
N LYS A 200 12.47 -61.54 18.69
CA LYS A 200 13.14 -62.85 18.80
C LYS A 200 14.39 -62.77 17.93
N GLU A 201 15.53 -62.85 18.60
CA GLU A 201 16.86 -62.90 18.00
C GLU A 201 16.99 -64.16 17.14
N VAL A 202 17.60 -64.00 15.96
CA VAL A 202 18.39 -65.03 15.30
C VAL A 202 19.61 -64.34 14.69
N VAL A 203 20.75 -64.93 14.97
CA VAL A 203 22.12 -64.49 14.75
C VAL A 203 22.64 -65.15 13.46
N ASP A 204 23.71 -64.56 12.91
CA ASP A 204 24.75 -65.16 12.04
C ASP A 204 24.38 -65.37 10.55
N ASP A 205 25.25 -65.13 9.56
CA ASP A 205 26.64 -64.67 9.48
C ASP A 205 26.97 -64.41 7.98
N ASP A 206 28.14 -63.81 7.74
CA ASP A 206 29.07 -64.06 6.62
C ASP A 206 28.94 -63.34 5.25
N LYS A 207 30.04 -62.60 4.96
CA LYS A 207 30.69 -62.23 3.68
C LYS A 207 29.92 -61.34 2.69
N GLY A 208 30.50 -60.30 2.11
CA GLY A 208 31.90 -60.00 1.85
C GLY A 208 32.05 -59.63 0.37
N ASP A 209 32.98 -58.72 0.10
CA ASP A 209 33.62 -58.40 -1.18
C ASP A 209 33.16 -57.15 -1.95
N ASP A 210 34.21 -56.51 -2.43
CA ASP A 210 34.39 -55.20 -3.03
C ASP A 210 33.79 -55.06 -4.45
N ASP A 211 33.70 -53.81 -4.92
CA ASP A 211 34.47 -53.34 -6.09
C ASP A 211 33.73 -52.34 -7.02
N ASP A 212 34.50 -51.28 -7.29
CA ASP A 212 34.60 -50.27 -8.35
C ASP A 212 33.52 -49.98 -9.43
N GLY A 213 33.56 -48.70 -9.86
CA GLY A 213 33.36 -48.30 -11.27
C GLY A 213 32.27 -47.26 -11.53
N VAL A 214 32.55 -45.94 -11.56
CA VAL A 214 33.08 -45.12 -12.69
C VAL A 214 32.06 -44.78 -13.81
N GLY A 215 31.98 -43.47 -14.11
CA GLY A 215 31.52 -42.88 -15.39
C GLY A 215 30.13 -42.22 -15.33
N GLY A 216 29.88 -40.97 -15.70
CA GLY A 216 30.62 -40.00 -16.52
C GLY A 216 29.65 -39.34 -17.53
N ASP A 217 29.64 -37.99 -17.58
CA ASP A 217 29.15 -37.09 -18.66
C ASP A 217 27.63 -37.09 -18.99
N LYS A 218 26.99 -36.05 -19.54
CA LYS A 218 27.21 -34.60 -19.78
C LYS A 218 25.84 -34.00 -20.18
N GLU A 219 25.72 -32.71 -19.87
CA GLU A 219 24.97 -31.62 -20.52
C GLU A 219 24.23 -31.87 -21.85
N ASP A 220 23.04 -31.27 -22.01
CA ASP A 220 22.79 -30.28 -23.09
C ASP A 220 21.50 -29.46 -22.85
N GLU A 221 21.66 -28.14 -22.91
CA GLU A 221 20.60 -27.12 -23.00
C GLU A 221 19.99 -27.09 -24.41
N LYS A 222 18.72 -26.66 -24.52
CA LYS A 222 18.30 -25.85 -25.68
C LYS A 222 17.05 -25.02 -25.41
N GLU A 223 17.26 -23.70 -25.41
CA GLU A 223 16.25 -22.65 -25.62
C GLU A 223 15.54 -22.79 -26.98
N SER A 224 14.28 -22.36 -27.03
CA SER A 224 13.70 -21.80 -28.26
C SER A 224 12.58 -20.79 -27.96
N LYS A 225 12.82 -19.52 -28.33
CA LYS A 225 11.81 -18.47 -28.56
C LYS A 225 11.17 -18.67 -29.95
N PRO A 226 10.00 -18.06 -30.19
CA PRO A 226 9.97 -17.07 -31.27
C PRO A 226 9.14 -15.80 -30.97
N GLN A 227 9.64 -14.67 -31.47
CA GLN A 227 8.89 -13.43 -31.73
C GLN A 227 8.05 -13.56 -33.00
N SER A 228 6.88 -12.92 -33.04
CA SER A 228 6.41 -12.28 -34.28
C SER A 228 5.52 -11.08 -33.97
N GLN A 229 5.85 -9.97 -34.63
CA GLN A 229 5.06 -8.75 -34.74
C GLN A 229 4.02 -8.92 -35.84
N SER A 230 2.84 -8.33 -35.68
CA SER A 230 2.07 -7.82 -36.81
C SER A 230 1.22 -6.63 -36.37
N GLN A 231 1.38 -5.54 -37.13
CA GLN A 231 0.62 -4.30 -37.00
C GLN A 231 -0.70 -4.41 -37.78
N SER A 232 -1.66 -3.60 -37.35
CA SER A 232 -2.41 -2.62 -38.15
C SER A 232 -3.92 -2.83 -38.37
N GLN A 233 -4.59 -1.69 -38.22
CA GLN A 233 -5.84 -1.21 -38.83
C GLN A 233 -7.14 -1.29 -38.01
N SER A 234 -7.46 -0.15 -37.40
CA SER A 234 -8.81 0.29 -37.03
C SER A 234 -9.45 1.12 -38.15
N PRO A 235 -10.76 1.02 -38.42
CA PRO A 235 -11.49 2.02 -39.17
C PRO A 235 -12.36 2.94 -38.27
N LYS A 236 -12.32 4.24 -38.61
CA LYS A 236 -13.13 5.36 -38.09
C LYS A 236 -14.65 5.13 -38.09
N LYS A 237 -15.36 5.64 -37.08
CA LYS A 237 -16.73 6.25 -37.17
C LYS A 237 -16.91 7.23 -35.98
N LYS A 238 -17.02 8.54 -36.25
CA LYS A 238 -18.24 9.38 -36.43
C LYS A 238 -18.55 10.19 -35.17
N GLU A 239 -18.18 11.47 -35.22
CA GLU A 239 -18.81 12.55 -34.47
C GLU A 239 -20.25 12.75 -34.97
N LEU A 240 -21.19 12.95 -34.04
CA LEU A 240 -22.49 13.56 -34.33
C LEU A 240 -22.65 14.79 -33.44
N SER A 241 -22.85 15.91 -34.11
CA SER A 241 -23.24 17.22 -33.60
C SER A 241 -24.70 17.47 -33.97
N ILE A 242 -25.52 17.94 -33.02
CA ILE A 242 -26.75 18.73 -33.29
C ILE A 242 -26.90 19.78 -32.17
N PRO A 243 -27.09 21.08 -32.49
CA PRO A 243 -27.23 22.20 -31.55
C PRO A 243 -28.72 22.70 -31.50
N PRO A 244 -29.09 23.91 -31.00
CA PRO A 244 -30.13 24.11 -29.97
C PRO A 244 -31.35 24.97 -30.42
N GLU A 245 -32.41 25.11 -29.58
CA GLU A 245 -33.42 26.21 -29.54
C GLU A 245 -34.60 25.80 -28.61
N LYS A 246 -35.44 26.62 -27.96
CA LYS A 246 -35.50 28.03 -27.53
C LYS A 246 -36.74 28.14 -26.59
N LYS A 247 -36.64 29.03 -25.59
CA LYS A 247 -37.66 29.89 -24.91
C LYS A 247 -39.15 29.50 -24.85
N SER A 248 -39.73 29.63 -23.65
CA SER A 248 -40.95 30.44 -23.43
C SER A 248 -41.07 30.87 -21.95
N ALA A 249 -41.80 31.96 -21.71
CA ALA A 249 -41.81 32.79 -20.51
C ALA A 249 -43.22 32.93 -19.89
N GLY A 250 -43.29 33.15 -18.56
CA GLY A 250 -44.38 33.79 -17.76
C GLY A 250 -45.69 33.00 -17.61
N SER A 251 -46.48 33.04 -16.51
CA SER A 251 -46.51 33.87 -15.29
C SER A 251 -47.50 33.29 -14.22
N SER A 252 -47.30 33.65 -12.93
CA SER A 252 -48.28 33.92 -11.81
C SER A 252 -49.35 32.88 -11.41
N SER A 253 -49.68 32.51 -10.16
CA SER A 253 -49.41 32.88 -8.73
C SER A 253 -50.06 31.76 -7.83
N PRO A 254 -50.32 31.92 -6.51
CA PRO A 254 -49.42 31.87 -5.34
C PRO A 254 -49.77 30.74 -4.31
N GLN A 255 -48.80 30.29 -3.49
CA GLN A 255 -49.03 29.42 -2.32
C GLN A 255 -48.18 29.84 -1.09
N PRO A 256 -48.61 29.51 0.15
CA PRO A 256 -48.32 30.23 1.41
C PRO A 256 -46.91 29.96 2.02
N PRO A 257 -46.44 30.78 2.99
CA PRO A 257 -45.03 30.81 3.40
C PRO A 257 -44.60 29.62 4.27
N PRO A 258 -43.36 29.11 4.13
CA PRO A 258 -42.81 28.12 5.04
C PRO A 258 -42.21 28.79 6.30
N ALA A 259 -42.36 28.10 7.43
CA ALA A 259 -41.85 28.48 8.75
C ALA A 259 -40.33 28.72 8.76
N LYS A 260 -39.90 29.77 9.46
CA LYS A 260 -38.48 30.09 9.68
C LYS A 260 -37.81 28.97 10.47
N LYS A 261 -36.89 28.24 9.83
CA LYS A 261 -35.89 27.45 10.56
C LYS A 261 -34.88 28.44 11.16
N LEU A 262 -34.75 28.41 12.48
CA LEU A 262 -33.70 29.14 13.20
C LEU A 262 -32.34 28.68 12.66
N THR A 263 -31.42 29.62 12.47
CA THR A 263 -30.05 29.33 12.03
C THR A 263 -29.30 28.54 13.11
N GLU A 264 -28.42 27.63 12.72
CA GLU A 264 -27.65 26.76 13.64
C GLU A 264 -26.90 27.55 14.73
N GLU A 265 -26.53 28.80 14.44
CA GLU A 265 -25.93 29.72 15.40
C GLU A 265 -26.88 30.14 16.54
N GLU A 266 -28.17 30.31 16.27
CA GLU A 266 -29.17 30.66 17.30
C GLU A 266 -29.51 29.45 18.20
N GLU A 267 -29.52 28.24 17.65
CA GLU A 267 -29.69 27.01 18.44
C GLU A 267 -28.49 26.74 19.35
N LEU A 268 -27.27 26.99 18.86
CA LEU A 268 -26.04 26.90 19.66
C LEU A 268 -26.03 27.96 20.77
N ALA A 269 -26.42 29.19 20.50
CA ALA A 269 -26.49 30.26 21.49
C ALA A 269 -27.45 29.91 22.64
N GLN A 270 -28.65 29.39 22.35
CA GLN A 270 -29.60 28.96 23.37
C GLN A 270 -29.10 27.77 24.19
N ARG A 271 -28.28 26.88 23.58
CA ARG A 271 -27.69 25.74 24.27
C ARG A 271 -26.59 26.17 25.25
N PHE A 272 -25.79 27.18 24.92
CA PHE A 272 -24.83 27.78 25.83
C PHE A 272 -25.50 28.54 26.99
N GLU A 273 -26.64 29.20 26.72
CA GLU A 273 -27.39 29.93 27.74
C GLU A 273 -28.00 28.99 28.80
N ARG A 274 -28.52 27.83 28.38
CA ARG A 274 -29.02 26.79 29.31
C ARG A 274 -27.93 26.20 30.20
N LEU A 275 -26.70 26.06 29.70
CA LEU A 275 -25.57 25.56 30.48
C LEU A 275 -25.07 26.58 31.53
N LYS A 276 -25.27 27.87 31.28
CA LYS A 276 -24.87 28.93 32.22
C LYS A 276 -25.75 29.01 33.46
N ASN A 277 -26.99 28.52 33.36
CA ASN A 277 -27.96 28.50 34.46
C ASN A 277 -27.90 27.20 35.30
N LEU A 278 -26.89 26.36 35.12
CA LEU A 278 -26.72 25.08 35.83
C LEU A 278 -25.54 25.10 36.81
N ARG A 279 -25.32 26.24 37.48
CA ARG A 279 -24.31 26.38 38.54
C ARG A 279 -24.94 26.95 39.81
#